data_AF-A0A7Y5F1A5-F1
#
_entry.id   AF-A0A7Y5F1A5-F1
#
_cell.length_a   1.000
_cell.length_b   1.000
_cell.length_c   1.000
_cell.angle_alpha   90.00
_cell.angle_beta   90.00
_cell.angle_gamma   90.00
#
_symmetry.space_group_name_H-M   'P 1'
#
loop_
_entity.id
_entity.type
_entity.pdbx_description
1 polymer ?
#
loop_
_entity_poly.entity_id
_entity_poly.type
_entity_poly.pdbx_seq_one_letter_code
_entity_poly.pdbx_strand_id
1 'polypeptide(L)' 'MMQKWEYLEIQRYGNENINKINNKSAKLWATESSKVVGKNFYEFIQQLGKEGWELVAVDGPYYFFKRPLQE' A
#
# COMPACT_ATOMS: atom_id res chain seq x y z
N MET A 1 17.48 19.77 8.32
CA MET A 1 16.09 19.38 8.65
C MET A 1 16.01 17.87 8.59
N MET A 2 15.43 17.20 9.60
CA MET A 2 15.25 15.75 9.55
C MET A 2 14.10 15.42 8.60
N GLN A 3 14.35 14.59 7.60
CA GLN A 3 13.32 14.13 6.67
C GLN A 3 12.38 13.16 7.38
N LYS A 4 11.09 13.50 7.41
CA LYS A 4 10.03 12.63 7.94
C LYS A 4 9.57 11.65 6.85
N TRP A 5 9.11 10.47 7.26
CA TRP A 5 8.74 9.38 6.36
C TRP A 5 7.33 8.90 6.66
N GLU A 6 6.61 8.52 5.60
CA GLU A 6 5.35 7.77 5.68
C GLU A 6 5.60 6.29 5.37
N TYR A 7 4.86 5.41 6.04
CA TYR A 7 4.95 3.96 5.85
C TYR A 7 3.58 3.38 5.47
N LEU A 8 3.60 2.49 4.47
CA LEU A 8 2.44 1.79 3.95
C LEU A 8 2.71 0.27 3.99
N GLU A 9 1.83 -0.47 4.63
CA GLU A 9 1.80 -1.94 4.65
C GLU A 9 0.63 -2.41 3.78
N ILE A 10 0.90 -3.31 2.85
CA ILE A 10 -0.11 -3.92 1.97
C ILE A 10 -0.05 -5.43 2.19
N GLN A 11 -1.16 -6.01 2.59
CA GLN A 11 -1.32 -7.44 2.73
C GLN A 11 -2.12 -8.01 1.57
N ARG A 12 -1.55 -8.99 0.86
CA ARG A 12 -2.16 -9.70 -0.26
C ARG A 12 -2.75 -11.03 0.21
N TYR A 13 -4.08 -11.15 0.17
CA TYR A 13 -4.81 -12.39 0.45
C TYR A 13 -5.53 -12.89 -0.80
N GLY A 14 -4.91 -13.80 -1.57
CA GLY A 14 -5.55 -14.35 -2.77
C GLY A 14 -5.94 -13.26 -3.78
N ASN A 15 -7.25 -12.94 -3.86
CA ASN A 15 -7.82 -11.88 -4.70
C ASN A 15 -8.14 -10.57 -3.94
N GLU A 16 -7.81 -10.47 -2.66
CA GLU A 16 -8.13 -9.33 -1.79
C GLU A 16 -6.85 -8.63 -1.31
N ASN A 17 -6.88 -7.30 -1.18
CA ASN A 17 -5.77 -6.49 -0.69
C ASN A 17 -6.22 -5.68 0.54
N ILE A 18 -5.47 -5.76 1.65
CA ILE A 18 -5.70 -4.98 2.87
C ILE A 18 -4.54 -3.99 3.03
N ASN A 19 -4.83 -2.69 3.10
CA ASN A 19 -3.81 -1.65 3.23
C ASN A 19 -3.85 -1.02 4.64
N LYS A 20 -2.68 -0.79 5.26
CA LYS A 20 -2.52 -0.04 6.51
C LYS A 20 -1.48 1.07 6.33
N ILE A 21 -1.77 2.27 6.81
CA ILE A 21 -0.86 3.42 6.76
C ILE A 21 -0.49 3.84 8.19
N ASN A 22 0.81 3.95 8.49
CA ASN A 22 1.34 4.44 9.77
C ASN A 22 0.75 3.77 11.03
N ASN A 23 0.59 2.43 11.03
CA ASN A 23 0.00 1.65 12.15
C ASN A 23 -1.41 2.07 12.58
N LYS A 24 -2.06 2.97 11.85
CA LYS A 24 -3.49 3.22 11.98
C LYS A 24 -4.16 2.36 10.93
N SER A 25 -5.02 1.44 11.39
CA SER A 25 -5.99 0.80 10.52
C SER A 25 -6.86 1.90 9.93
N ALA A 26 -6.52 2.40 8.74
CA ALA A 26 -7.43 3.21 7.97
C ALA A 26 -8.61 2.31 7.64
N LYS A 27 -9.68 2.40 8.42
CA LYS A 27 -10.97 1.77 8.12
C LYS A 27 -11.61 2.59 7.00
N LEU A 28 -10.98 2.56 5.83
CA LEU A 28 -11.26 3.25 4.58
C LEU A 28 -10.15 2.69 3.70
N TRP A 29 -10.34 1.76 2.76
CA TRP A 29 -11.46 1.54 1.88
C TRP A 29 -11.62 0.02 1.73
N ALA A 30 -12.55 -0.59 2.48
CA ALA A 30 -13.38 -1.59 1.83
C ALA A 30 -14.33 -0.80 0.93
N THR A 31 -13.79 -0.17 -0.12
CA THR A 31 -14.62 -0.03 -1.32
C THR A 31 -15.08 -1.43 -1.64
N GLU A 32 -16.19 -1.53 -2.32
CA GLU A 32 -16.66 -2.73 -3.00
C GLU A 32 -15.66 -3.19 -4.08
N SER A 33 -14.35 -3.14 -3.82
CA SER A 33 -13.23 -3.46 -4.68
C SER A 33 -12.65 -4.85 -4.43
N SER A 34 -13.16 -5.61 -3.44
CA SER A 34 -13.17 -7.08 -3.56
C SER A 34 -14.14 -7.55 -4.67
N LYS A 35 -14.95 -6.65 -5.26
CA LYS A 35 -15.61 -6.84 -6.57
C LYS A 35 -14.91 -6.16 -7.75
N VAL A 36 -13.74 -5.52 -7.58
CA VAL A 36 -12.89 -5.18 -8.72
C VAL A 36 -11.99 -6.39 -8.98
N VAL A 37 -12.66 -7.47 -9.42
CA VAL A 37 -12.06 -8.51 -10.23
C VAL A 37 -11.55 -7.82 -11.50
N GLY A 38 -10.33 -7.25 -11.48
CA GLY A 38 -9.79 -6.66 -12.69
C GLY A 38 -8.67 -5.63 -12.58
N LYS A 39 -8.38 -5.03 -11.42
CA LYS A 39 -7.11 -4.29 -11.27
C LYS A 39 -6.07 -5.23 -10.71
N ASN A 40 -5.15 -5.64 -11.57
CA ASN A 40 -4.07 -6.54 -11.21
C ASN A 40 -3.29 -5.91 -10.05
N PHE A 41 -2.97 -6.68 -9.01
CA PHE A 41 -2.11 -6.23 -7.90
C PHE A 41 -0.86 -5.48 -8.43
N TYR A 42 -0.30 -5.93 -9.55
CA TYR A 42 0.83 -5.26 -10.20
C TYR A 42 0.52 -3.85 -10.72
N GLU A 43 -0.70 -3.57 -11.20
CA GLU A 43 -1.10 -2.21 -11.59
C GLU A 43 -1.20 -1.28 -10.37
N PHE A 44 -1.70 -1.80 -9.25
CA PHE A 44 -1.74 -1.05 -8.00
C PHE A 44 -0.32 -0.73 -7.50
N ILE A 45 0.60 -1.70 -7.50
CA ILE A 45 2.00 -1.45 -7.15
C ILE A 45 2.66 -0.44 -8.10
N GLN A 46 2.41 -0.54 -9.42
CA GLN A 46 2.92 0.45 -10.38
C GLN A 46 2.39 1.86 -10.10
N GLN A 47 1.12 1.98 -9.73
CA GLN A 47 0.52 3.26 -9.36
C GLN A 47 1.16 3.85 -8.10
N LEU A 48 1.46 3.03 -7.09
CA LEU A 48 2.20 3.46 -5.90
C LEU A 48 3.59 4.00 -6.26
N GLY A 49 4.31 3.34 -7.17
CA GLY A 49 5.58 3.83 -7.69
C GLY A 49 5.47 5.22 -8.35
N LYS A 50 4.39 5.47 -9.10
CA LYS A 50 4.11 6.80 -9.69
C LYS A 50 3.79 7.86 -8.62
N GLU A 51 3.24 7.45 -7.49
CA GLU A 51 2.94 8.31 -6.33
C GLU A 51 4.14 8.50 -5.38
N GLY A 52 5.32 8.01 -5.77
CA GLY A 52 6.57 8.18 -5.02
C GLY A 52 6.79 7.19 -3.89
N TRP A 53 5.99 6.11 -3.82
CA TRP A 53 6.22 5.02 -2.89
C TRP A 53 7.36 4.11 -3.36
N GLU A 54 8.28 3.83 -2.45
CA GLU A 54 9.39 2.91 -2.65
C GLU A 54 9.09 1.61 -1.88
N LEU A 55 9.15 0.45 -2.56
CA LEU A 55 9.06 -0.86 -1.92
C LEU A 55 10.34 -1.12 -1.12
N VAL A 56 10.22 -1.38 0.18
CA VAL A 56 11.36 -1.57 1.08
C VAL A 56 11.49 -2.98 1.65
N ALA A 57 10.39 -3.71 1.76
CA ALA A 57 10.42 -5.09 2.24
C ALA A 57 9.22 -5.89 1.72
N VAL A 58 9.41 -7.20 1.63
CA VAL A 58 8.36 -8.17 1.37
C VAL A 58 8.51 -9.30 2.38
N ASP A 59 7.44 -9.63 3.09
CA ASP A 59 7.39 -10.74 4.05
C ASP A 59 6.10 -11.54 3.85
N GLY A 60 6.22 -12.71 3.20
CA GLY A 60 5.06 -13.53 2.83
C GLY A 60 4.01 -12.74 2.04
N PRO A 61 2.75 -12.60 2.52
CA PRO A 61 1.73 -11.82 1.85
C PRO A 61 1.89 -10.29 2.03
N TYR A 62 2.84 -9.83 2.84
CA TYR A 62 2.99 -8.42 3.19
C TYR A 62 4.03 -7.72 2.31
N TYR A 63 3.69 -6.51 1.86
CA TYR A 63 4.53 -5.61 1.09
C TYR A 63 4.60 -4.28 1.83
N PHE A 64 5.82 -3.82 2.11
CA PHE A 64 6.06 -2.60 2.88
C PHE A 64 6.67 -1.54 1.98
N PHE A 65 6.10 -0.34 2.03
CA PHE A 65 6.51 0.81 1.26
C PHE A 65 6.84 2.00 2.17
N LYS A 66 7.72 2.87 1.69
CA LYS A 66 7.97 4.18 2.31
C LYS A 66 7.95 5.30 1.27
N ARG A 67 7.69 6.52 1.71
CA ARG A 67 7.98 7.74 0.93
C ARG A 67 8.27 8.92 1.85
N PRO A 68 8.91 9.99 1.35
CA PRO A 68 9.00 11.25 2.07
C PRO A 68 7.62 11.75 2.50
N LEU A 69 7.48 12.18 3.76
CA LEU A 69 6.28 12.87 4.20
C LEU A 69 6.17 14.19 3.42
N GLN A 70 5.08 14.35 2.67
CA GLN A 70 4.75 15.62 2.03
C GLN A 70 4.31 16.60 3.12
N GLU A 71 4.96 17.77 3.20
CA GLU A 71 4.63 18.86 4.12
C GLU A 71 3.32 19.57 3.75
#